data_AF-A0A231V0B1-F1
#
_entry.id   AF-A0A231V0B1-F1
#
_cell.length_a   1.000
_cell.length_b   1.000
_cell.length_c   1.000
_cell.angle_alpha   90.00
_cell.angle_beta   90.00
_cell.angle_gamma   90.00
#
_symmetry.space_group_name_H-M   'P 1'
#
loop_
_entity.id
_entity.type
_entity.pdbx_description
1 polymer ?
#
loop_
_entity_poly.entity_id
_entity_poly.type
_entity_poly.pdbx_seq_one_letter_code
_entity_poly.pdbx_strand_id
1 'polypeptide(L)'
;MKVRLIRPAYFIWVLLPIALYGAFLTFGLPHMIWSYSWRDEGQGYDPFAARHYTSCTYAGPYGVFKRPANAGKCPWLIFRKDQKGTGLDLSHIQGWSGGGREHG
;
A
#
# COMPACT_ATOMS: atom_id res chain seq x y z
N MET A 1 10.00 -32.90 -44.14
CA MET A 1 8.96 -31.89 -43.84
C MET A 1 9.57 -30.86 -42.89
N LYS A 2 9.77 -29.62 -43.33
CA LYS A 2 10.43 -28.58 -42.51
C LYS A 2 9.37 -27.90 -41.65
N VAL A 3 9.18 -28.42 -40.44
CA VAL A 3 8.21 -27.90 -39.48
C VAL A 3 8.63 -26.48 -39.10
N ARG A 4 7.91 -25.48 -39.64
CA ARG A 4 8.06 -24.06 -39.28
C ARG A 4 7.33 -23.84 -37.95
N LEU A 5 7.89 -24.37 -36.87
CA LEU A 5 7.12 -24.63 -35.65
C LEU A 5 6.90 -23.42 -34.74
N ILE A 6 7.62 -22.29 -34.88
CA ILE A 6 7.47 -21.21 -33.91
C ILE A 6 7.66 -19.86 -34.60
N ARG A 7 6.55 -19.21 -34.97
CA ARG A 7 6.57 -17.77 -35.29
C ARG A 7 6.47 -16.99 -33.96
N PRO A 8 7.46 -16.16 -33.60
CA PRO A 8 7.45 -15.38 -32.35
C PRO A 8 6.21 -14.48 -32.21
N ALA A 9 5.59 -14.10 -33.33
CA ALA A 9 4.38 -13.30 -33.37
C ALA A 9 3.20 -13.88 -32.57
N TYR A 10 3.12 -15.21 -32.40
CA TYR A 10 2.07 -15.84 -31.61
C TYR A 10 2.24 -15.66 -30.09
N PHE A 11 3.37 -15.13 -29.62
CA PHE A 11 3.64 -14.91 -28.19
C PHE A 11 3.51 -13.44 -27.76
N ILE A 12 3.22 -12.53 -28.69
CA ILE A 12 3.06 -11.10 -28.37
C ILE A 12 1.94 -10.89 -27.36
N TRP A 13 0.85 -11.67 -27.44
CA TRP A 13 -0.25 -11.58 -26.48
C TRP A 13 0.14 -12.04 -25.07
N VAL A 14 1.18 -12.89 -24.93
CA VAL A 14 1.70 -13.37 -23.63
C VAL A 14 2.50 -12.28 -22.91
N LEU A 15 3.06 -11.32 -23.65
CA LEU A 15 3.73 -10.17 -23.04
C LEU A 15 2.76 -9.30 -22.22
N LEU A 16 1.48 -9.26 -22.60
CA LEU A 16 0.46 -8.47 -21.90
C LEU A 16 0.17 -8.98 -20.47
N PRO A 17 -0.17 -10.27 -20.23
CA PRO A 17 -0.33 -10.79 -18.88
C PRO A 17 0.99 -10.78 -18.10
N ILE A 18 2.15 -11.00 -18.74
CA ILE A 18 3.45 -10.87 -18.07
C ILE A 18 3.68 -9.44 -17.58
N ALA A 19 3.40 -8.43 -18.41
CA ALA A 19 3.55 -7.02 -18.03
C ALA A 19 2.58 -6.62 -16.91
N LEU A 20 1.31 -7.05 -16.99
CA LEU A 20 0.31 -6.84 -15.94
C LEU A 20 0.71 -7.51 -14.62
N TYR A 21 1.20 -8.75 -14.68
CA TYR A 21 1.68 -9.48 -13.52
C TYR A 21 2.94 -8.85 -12.92
N GLY A 22 3.86 -8.38 -13.76
CA GLY A 22 5.03 -7.60 -13.32
C GLY A 22 4.64 -6.31 -12.62
N ALA A 23 3.68 -5.56 -13.16
CA ALA A 23 3.13 -4.36 -12.52
C ALA A 23 2.48 -4.68 -11.16
N PHE A 24 1.74 -5.78 -11.08
CA PHE A 24 1.16 -6.27 -9.84
C PHE A 24 2.22 -6.59 -8.78
N LEU A 25 3.32 -7.26 -9.15
CA LEU A 25 4.40 -7.58 -8.23
C LEU A 25 5.19 -6.36 -7.77
N THR A 26 5.38 -5.37 -8.65
CA THR A 26 6.19 -4.18 -8.37
C THR A 26 5.45 -3.12 -7.58
N PHE A 27 4.22 -2.79 -7.96
CA PHE A 27 3.43 -1.74 -7.33
C PHE A 27 2.48 -2.26 -6.24
N GLY A 28 2.17 -3.55 -6.24
CA GLY A 28 1.12 -4.13 -5.38
C GLY A 28 -0.28 -3.76 -5.86
N LEU A 29 -1.30 -4.02 -5.04
CA LEU A 29 -2.66 -3.68 -5.40
C LEU A 29 -3.02 -2.23 -5.01
N PRO A 30 -3.85 -1.57 -5.83
CA PRO A 30 -4.45 -0.30 -5.47
C PRO A 30 -5.33 -0.46 -4.22
N HIS A 31 -5.16 0.46 -3.27
CA HIS A 31 -6.07 0.65 -2.15
C HIS A 31 -6.73 2.01 -2.32
N MET A 32 -8.06 2.01 -2.29
CA MET A 32 -8.87 3.20 -2.46
C MET A 32 -9.21 3.81 -1.10
N ILE A 33 -9.39 5.11 -1.06
CA ILE A 33 -9.87 5.81 0.13
C ILE A 33 -11.28 5.30 0.48
N TRP A 34 -11.42 4.86 1.71
CA TRP A 34 -12.68 4.34 2.26
C TRP A 34 -13.35 5.36 3.17
N SER A 35 -12.58 5.92 4.10
CA SER A 35 -13.05 6.97 4.99
C SER A 35 -11.93 7.92 5.35
N TYR A 36 -12.27 9.09 5.87
CA TYR A 36 -11.31 10.09 6.28
C TYR A 36 -11.85 10.87 7.48
N SER A 37 -10.94 11.45 8.25
CA SER A 37 -11.25 12.35 9.35
C SER A 37 -10.59 13.69 9.06
N TRP A 38 -11.27 14.78 9.40
CA TRP A 38 -10.79 16.14 9.23
C TRP A 38 -11.08 16.95 10.50
N ARG A 39 -10.42 18.09 10.66
CA ARG A 39 -10.78 19.06 11.70
C ARG A 39 -11.81 20.04 11.13
N ASP A 40 -12.95 20.15 11.79
CA ASP A 40 -13.95 21.19 11.49
C ASP A 40 -13.53 22.50 12.17
N GLU A 41 -13.13 23.49 11.39
CA GLU A 41 -12.81 24.85 11.89
C GLU A 41 -14.08 25.73 11.98
N GLY A 42 -15.21 25.13 12.38
CA GLY A 42 -16.51 25.82 12.45
C GLY A 42 -17.25 25.93 11.11
N GLN A 43 -16.78 25.24 10.07
CA GLN A 43 -17.28 25.37 8.69
C GLN A 43 -18.44 24.39 8.39
N GLY A 44 -18.73 23.49 9.32
CA GLY A 44 -19.83 22.52 9.23
C GLY A 44 -19.74 21.63 7.99
N TYR A 45 -20.88 21.44 7.32
CA TYR A 45 -21.00 20.60 6.13
C TYR A 45 -20.78 21.36 4.80
N ASP A 46 -20.24 22.57 4.82
CA ASP A 46 -19.96 23.34 3.60
C ASP A 46 -19.00 22.55 2.68
N PRO A 47 -19.40 22.20 1.43
CA PRO A 47 -18.56 21.47 0.49
C PRO A 47 -17.45 22.32 -0.15
N PHE A 48 -17.53 23.66 -0.06
CA PHE A 48 -16.55 24.58 -0.65
C PHE A 48 -15.49 25.06 0.34
N ALA A 49 -15.69 24.82 1.63
CA ALA A 49 -14.71 25.10 2.68
C ALA A 49 -13.42 24.28 2.49
N ALA A 50 -12.27 24.91 2.75
CA ALA A 50 -10.97 24.24 2.72
C ALA A 50 -10.87 23.24 3.89
N ARG A 51 -10.99 21.94 3.59
CA ARG A 51 -10.93 20.88 4.61
C ARG A 51 -9.49 20.43 4.87
N HIS A 52 -9.08 20.45 6.14
CA HIS A 52 -7.82 19.90 6.59
C HIS A 52 -8.01 18.47 7.11
N TYR A 53 -7.66 17.50 6.28
CA TYR A 53 -7.72 16.09 6.65
C TYR A 53 -6.62 15.76 7.66
N THR A 54 -6.94 14.94 8.66
CA THR A 54 -6.01 14.48 9.71
C THR A 54 -5.66 13.02 9.55
N SER A 55 -6.63 12.19 9.13
CA SER A 55 -6.41 10.77 8.90
C SER A 55 -7.21 10.25 7.72
N CYS A 56 -6.61 9.29 7.02
CA CYS A 56 -7.15 8.67 5.83
C CYS A 56 -7.19 7.15 6.05
N THR A 57 -8.33 6.54 5.83
CA THR A 57 -8.53 5.09 5.87
C THR A 57 -8.63 4.60 4.45
N TYR A 58 -7.80 3.63 4.10
CA TYR A 58 -7.80 3.00 2.79
C TYR A 58 -8.26 1.55 2.92
N ALA A 59 -9.11 1.14 1.99
CA ALA A 59 -9.55 -0.23 1.86
C ALA A 59 -9.09 -0.79 0.53
N GLY A 60 -8.67 -2.05 0.55
CA GLY A 60 -8.33 -2.78 -0.65
C GLY A 60 -8.06 -4.24 -0.38
N PRO A 61 -7.48 -4.95 -1.35
CA PRO A 61 -7.36 -6.41 -1.31
C PRO A 61 -6.51 -6.95 -0.16
N TYR A 62 -5.64 -6.14 0.43
CA TYR A 62 -4.84 -6.51 1.61
C TYR A 62 -5.45 -6.05 2.94
N GLY A 63 -6.71 -5.60 2.92
CA GLY A 63 -7.46 -5.16 4.10
C GLY A 63 -7.58 -3.64 4.21
N VAL A 64 -7.96 -3.20 5.41
CA VAL A 64 -8.21 -1.79 5.74
C VAL A 64 -7.08 -1.25 6.61
N PHE A 65 -6.61 -0.04 6.31
CA PHE A 65 -5.55 0.58 7.09
C PHE A 65 -5.67 2.09 7.15
N LYS A 66 -5.21 2.65 8.27
CA LYS A 66 -5.26 4.08 8.56
C LYS A 66 -3.88 4.69 8.41
N ARG A 67 -3.80 5.86 7.77
CA ARG A 67 -2.59 6.69 7.69
C ARG A 67 -2.89 8.14 8.07
N PRO A 68 -1.93 8.87 8.64
CA PRO A 68 -2.06 10.31 8.78
C PRO A 68 -2.12 10.96 7.40
N ALA A 69 -2.87 12.06 7.30
CA ALA A 69 -2.94 12.84 6.08
C ALA A 69 -1.56 13.44 5.73
N ASN A 70 -1.23 13.49 4.45
CA ASN A 70 0.01 14.09 3.98
C ASN A 70 -0.29 15.53 3.55
N ALA A 71 0.36 16.51 4.20
CA ALA A 71 0.11 17.94 3.98
C ALA A 71 -1.39 18.32 4.09
N GLY A 72 -2.10 17.71 5.02
CA GLY A 72 -3.54 17.96 5.23
C GLY A 72 -4.44 17.38 4.13
N LYS A 73 -3.93 16.52 3.25
CA LYS A 73 -4.66 15.89 2.14
C LYS A 73 -4.59 14.36 2.22
N CYS A 74 -5.66 13.73 1.71
CA CYS A 74 -5.73 12.29 1.49
C CYS A 74 -5.74 12.01 -0.01
N PRO A 75 -4.73 11.35 -0.59
CA PRO A 75 -4.84 10.85 -1.97
C PRO A 75 -6.00 9.84 -2.08
N TRP A 76 -6.66 9.81 -3.23
CA TRP A 76 -7.78 8.87 -3.46
C TRP A 76 -7.32 7.42 -3.62
N LEU A 77 -6.13 7.24 -4.17
CA LEU A 77 -5.56 5.95 -4.52
C LEU A 77 -4.13 5.89 -4.02
N ILE A 78 -3.78 4.78 -3.39
CA ILE A 78 -2.40 4.47 -3.03
C ILE A 78 -2.09 3.03 -3.41
N PHE A 79 -0.86 2.80 -3.85
CA PHE A 79 -0.38 1.47 -4.16
C PHE A 79 0.41 0.95 -2.97
N ARG A 80 0.06 -0.24 -2.49
CA ARG A 80 0.80 -0.93 -1.44
C ARG A 80 0.95 -2.39 -1.80
N LYS A 81 2.16 -2.90 -1.58
CA LYS A 81 2.45 -4.33 -1.50
C LYS A 81 2.07 -4.89 -0.12
N ASP A 82 1.62 -6.13 -0.09
CA ASP A 82 1.41 -6.86 1.16
C ASP A 82 2.75 -7.00 1.91
N GLN A 83 2.74 -6.82 3.24
CA GLN A 83 3.92 -7.02 4.08
C GLN A 83 3.94 -8.39 4.78
N LYS A 84 3.08 -9.34 4.36
CA LYS A 84 3.04 -10.69 4.94
C LYS A 84 4.29 -11.58 4.74
N GLY A 85 5.36 -11.09 4.10
CA GLY A 85 6.53 -11.91 3.74
C GLY A 85 7.91 -11.32 4.04
N THR A 86 8.02 -10.27 4.85
CA THR A 86 9.33 -9.75 5.26
C THR A 86 9.34 -9.33 6.73
N GLY A 87 8.62 -10.10 7.55
CA GLY A 87 8.98 -10.31 8.93
C GLY A 87 9.88 -11.53 8.97
N LEU A 88 11.20 -11.33 8.82
CA LEU A 88 12.07 -12.08 9.70
C LEU A 88 11.63 -11.65 11.10
N ASP A 89 10.83 -12.51 11.71
CA ASP A 89 10.48 -12.50 13.11
C ASP A 89 11.79 -12.58 13.91
N LEU A 90 12.44 -11.43 14.07
CA LEU A 90 13.60 -11.25 14.94
C LEU A 90 13.17 -11.19 16.42
N SER A 91 11.86 -11.27 16.73
CA SER A 91 11.39 -11.39 18.11
C SER A 91 11.83 -12.69 18.78
N HIS A 92 12.28 -13.70 18.02
CA HIS A 92 12.75 -14.97 18.57
C HIS A 92 14.27 -15.03 18.82
N ILE A 93 15.04 -13.97 18.54
CA ILE A 93 16.53 -13.97 18.68
C ILE A 93 17.08 -12.78 19.47
N GLN A 94 16.31 -12.26 20.44
CA GLN A 94 16.85 -11.35 21.47
C GLN A 94 16.54 -11.87 22.87
N GLY A 95 16.92 -13.13 23.10
CA GLY A 95 17.49 -13.50 24.39
C GLY A 95 18.93 -13.00 24.42
N TRP A 96 19.30 -12.28 25.49
CA TRP A 96 20.66 -11.96 25.94
C TRP A 96 21.31 -10.65 25.41
N SER A 97 21.35 -9.61 26.25
CA SER A 97 22.60 -8.99 26.77
C SER A 97 22.37 -7.59 27.35
N GLY A 98 22.72 -7.42 28.63
CA GLY A 98 22.96 -6.14 29.32
C GLY A 98 21.70 -5.49 29.90
N GLY A 99 21.55 -5.20 31.20
CA GLY A 99 22.56 -4.94 32.20
C GLY A 99 22.43 -3.51 32.72
N GLY A 100 21.73 -3.32 33.83
CA GLY A 100 22.09 -2.34 34.85
C GLY A 100 21.42 -0.96 34.85
N ARG A 101 21.05 -0.58 36.09
CA ARG A 101 20.84 0.78 36.65
C ARG A 101 19.56 1.51 36.26
N GLU A 102 18.91 2.29 37.12
CA GLU A 102 18.84 2.55 38.57
C GLU A 102 17.85 3.75 38.66
N HIS A 103 17.31 4.01 39.85
CA HIS A 103 16.57 5.23 40.26
C HIS A 103 15.07 5.29 39.87
N GLY A 104 14.14 5.45 40.81
CA GLY A 104 14.25 5.67 42.26
C GLY A 104 12.89 5.54 42.94
#